data_AF-A0A946IMU3-F1
#
_entry.id   AF-A0A946IMU3-F1
#
_cell.length_a   1.000
_cell.length_b   1.000
_cell.length_c   1.000
_cell.angle_alpha   90.00
_cell.angle_beta   90.00
_cell.angle_gamma   90.00
#
_symmetry.space_group_name_H-M   'P 1'
#
loop_
_entity.id
_entity.type
_entity.pdbx_description
1 polymer ?
#
loop_
_entity_poly.entity_id
_entity_poly.type
_entity_poly.pdbx_seq_one_letter_code
_entity_poly.pdbx_strand_id
1 'polypeptide(L)'
;MKKIAVSLILIFSSLFSYSSHFMGGEITWQCIKGGPDVGKYIFQMKVYRDCNGITFSQTSQTLTHHNYPSLGTTTPILLNFISTTDISPTGSIASGNT
;
A
#
# COMPACT_ATOMS: atom_id res chain seq x y z
N MET A 1 19.24 -17.96 -36.96
CA MET A 1 18.78 -16.56 -37.09
C MET A 1 17.53 -16.25 -36.26
N LYS A 2 16.45 -17.04 -36.31
CA LYS A 2 15.22 -16.79 -35.52
C LYS A 2 15.43 -16.74 -33.99
N LYS A 3 16.25 -17.65 -33.43
CA LYS A 3 16.57 -17.66 -31.98
C LYS A 3 17.34 -16.42 -31.53
N ILE A 4 18.24 -15.91 -32.38
CA ILE A 4 19.04 -14.70 -32.12
C ILE A 4 18.13 -13.47 -32.15
N ALA A 5 17.21 -13.39 -33.12
CA ALA A 5 16.24 -12.30 -33.20
C ALA A 5 15.33 -12.24 -31.95
N VAL A 6 14.83 -13.38 -31.48
CA VAL A 6 14.02 -13.44 -30.24
C VAL A 6 14.82 -12.98 -29.02
N SER A 7 16.09 -13.42 -28.91
CA SER A 7 16.95 -13.00 -27.80
C SER A 7 17.23 -11.48 -27.81
N LEU A 8 17.43 -10.90 -28.99
CA LEU A 8 17.67 -9.47 -29.14
C LEU A 8 16.43 -8.64 -28.79
N ILE A 9 15.24 -9.11 -29.15
CA ILE A 9 13.96 -8.47 -28.81
C ILE A 9 13.76 -8.44 -27.28
N LEU A 10 14.04 -9.53 -26.58
CA LEU A 10 13.90 -9.60 -25.11
C LEU A 10 14.86 -8.65 -24.39
N ILE A 11 16.10 -8.53 -24.89
CA ILE A 11 17.08 -7.58 -24.36
C ILE A 11 16.60 -6.15 -24.61
N PHE A 12 16.14 -5.84 -25.82
CA PHE A 12 15.66 -4.49 -26.16
C PHE A 12 14.42 -4.10 -25.36
N SER A 13 13.50 -5.03 -25.09
CA SER A 13 12.30 -4.74 -24.29
C SER A 13 12.61 -4.45 -22.82
N SER A 14 13.72 -4.96 -22.28
CA SER A 14 14.14 -4.65 -20.90
C SER A 14 14.49 -3.18 -20.69
N LEU A 15 14.90 -2.48 -21.77
CA LEU A 15 15.30 -1.07 -21.71
C LEU A 15 14.11 -0.10 -21.57
N PHE A 16 12.88 -0.58 -21.79
CA PHE A 16 11.65 0.22 -21.73
C PHE A 16 10.78 -0.14 -20.52
N SER A 17 11.33 -0.83 -19.52
CA SER A 17 10.60 -1.14 -18.29
C SER A 17 10.61 0.04 -17.32
N TYR A 18 9.44 0.41 -16.81
CA TYR A 18 9.30 1.37 -15.72
C TYR A 18 8.52 0.72 -14.58
N SER A 19 8.93 1.01 -13.34
CA SER A 19 8.23 0.54 -12.14
C SER A 19 8.12 1.68 -11.14
N SER A 20 7.04 1.68 -10.38
CA SER A 20 6.87 2.55 -9.22
C SER A 20 6.38 1.72 -8.05
N HIS A 21 6.83 2.10 -6.86
CA HIS A 21 6.60 1.34 -5.64
C HIS A 21 6.19 2.28 -4.51
N PHE A 22 5.34 1.78 -3.62
CA PHE A 22 5.06 2.46 -2.36
C PHE A 22 6.24 2.27 -1.40
N MET A 23 6.47 3.26 -0.53
CA MET A 23 7.55 3.19 0.47
C MET A 23 7.26 2.11 1.51
N GLY A 24 5.98 1.82 1.75
CA GLY A 24 5.52 0.79 2.65
C GLY A 24 4.19 1.14 3.28
N GLY A 25 3.87 0.51 4.39
CA GLY A 25 2.65 0.74 5.13
C GLY A 25 2.61 -0.09 6.40
N GLU A 26 1.58 0.17 7.20
CA GLU A 26 1.29 -0.59 8.41
C GLU A 26 -0.18 -1.00 8.42
N ILE A 27 -0.44 -2.18 8.98
CA ILE A 27 -1.78 -2.63 9.36
C ILE A 27 -1.74 -2.86 10.85
N THR A 28 -2.54 -2.10 11.57
CA THR A 28 -2.65 -2.18 13.03
C THR A 28 -4.06 -2.59 13.42
N TRP A 29 -4.19 -3.17 14.61
CA TRP A 29 -5.47 -3.54 15.18
C TRP A 29 -5.56 -3.12 16.64
N GLN A 30 -6.74 -2.73 17.06
CA GLN A 30 -7.04 -2.41 18.45
C GLN A 30 -8.28 -3.18 18.91
N CYS A 31 -8.16 -3.86 20.05
CA CYS A 31 -9.29 -4.52 20.70
C CYS A 31 -10.13 -3.52 21.49
N ILE A 32 -11.45 -3.57 21.31
CA ILE A 32 -12.43 -2.79 22.05
C ILE A 32 -12.64 -3.44 23.42
N LYS A 33 -12.34 -2.69 24.49
CA LYS A 33 -12.32 -3.21 25.87
C LYS A 33 -13.59 -2.93 26.68
N GLY A 34 -14.57 -2.22 26.13
CA GLY A 34 -15.80 -1.88 26.87
C GLY A 34 -16.95 -1.46 25.95
N GLY A 35 -18.14 -1.37 26.53
CA GLY A 35 -19.37 -1.07 25.79
C GLY A 35 -19.95 -2.28 25.05
N PRO A 36 -20.94 -2.06 24.16
CA PRO A 36 -21.66 -3.13 23.46
C PRO A 36 -20.79 -3.90 22.45
N ASP A 37 -19.66 -3.32 22.04
CA ASP A 37 -18.73 -3.89 21.06
C ASP A 37 -17.48 -4.53 21.69
N VAL A 38 -17.51 -4.82 23.00
CA VAL A 38 -16.41 -5.47 23.71
C VAL A 38 -15.97 -6.76 23.00
N GLY A 39 -14.65 -6.93 22.84
CA GLY A 39 -14.05 -8.08 22.16
C GLY A 39 -13.98 -7.96 20.63
N LYS A 40 -14.59 -6.94 20.02
CA LYS A 40 -14.39 -6.63 18.59
C LYS A 40 -13.06 -5.91 18.37
N TYR A 41 -12.56 -5.97 17.14
CA TYR A 41 -11.31 -5.34 16.72
C TYR A 41 -11.55 -4.27 15.67
N ILE A 42 -10.86 -3.14 15.82
CA ILE A 42 -10.78 -2.08 14.80
C ILE A 42 -9.46 -2.27 14.06
N PHE A 43 -9.54 -2.49 12.75
CA PHE A 43 -8.38 -2.55 11.87
C PHE A 43 -8.13 -1.19 11.23
N GLN A 44 -6.87 -0.77 11.19
CA GLN A 44 -6.44 0.44 10.52
C GLN A 44 -5.28 0.10 9.58
N MET A 45 -5.29 0.69 8.39
CA MET A 45 -4.19 0.61 7.45
C MET A 45 -3.69 2.02 7.14
N LYS A 46 -2.36 2.20 7.12
CA LYS A 46 -1.71 3.39 6.59
C LYS A 46 -0.72 2.98 5.52
N VAL A 47 -0.67 3.76 4.44
CA VAL A 47 0.26 3.55 3.33
C VAL A 47 1.13 4.79 3.18
N TYR A 48 2.43 4.59 3.09
CA TYR A 48 3.43 5.65 2.95
C TYR A 48 3.95 5.66 1.52
N ARG A 49 4.07 6.86 0.95
CA ARG A 49 4.56 7.10 -0.40
C ARG A 49 5.37 8.39 -0.46
N ASP A 50 6.23 8.47 -1.46
CA ASP A 50 6.97 9.69 -1.79
C ASP A 50 6.01 10.75 -2.34
N CYS A 51 6.26 12.04 -2.09
CA CYS A 51 5.50 13.16 -2.69
C CYS A 51 5.43 13.06 -4.23
N ASN A 52 6.50 12.58 -4.88
CA ASN A 52 6.58 12.41 -6.35
C ASN A 52 6.27 10.99 -6.85
N GLY A 53 5.90 10.06 -5.96
CA GLY A 53 5.58 8.67 -6.32
C GLY A 53 4.19 8.43 -6.94
N ILE A 54 3.80 7.16 -7.07
CA ILE A 54 2.46 6.75 -7.53
C ILE A 54 1.37 6.93 -6.48
N THR A 55 0.19 7.35 -6.91
CA THR A 55 -0.96 7.62 -6.03
C THR A 55 -1.59 6.32 -5.56
N PHE A 56 -1.69 6.17 -4.23
CA PHE A 56 -2.46 5.08 -3.66
C PHE A 56 -3.95 5.36 -3.83
N SER A 57 -4.75 4.31 -4.04
CA SER A 57 -6.19 4.48 -4.23
C SER A 57 -6.82 5.17 -3.03
N GLN A 58 -7.44 6.34 -3.25
CA GLN A 58 -8.11 7.13 -2.21
C GLN A 58 -9.57 6.66 -2.03
N THR A 59 -9.75 5.35 -2.01
CA THR A 59 -11.03 4.66 -1.88
C THR A 59 -10.90 3.56 -0.83
N SER A 60 -12.02 3.03 -0.36
CA SER A 60 -12.01 1.92 0.59
C SER A 60 -11.22 0.73 0.03
N GLN A 61 -10.44 0.10 0.90
CA GLN A 61 -9.60 -1.06 0.58
C GLN A 61 -10.14 -2.30 1.30
N THR A 62 -9.95 -3.47 0.71
CA THR A 62 -10.37 -4.73 1.32
C THR A 62 -9.17 -5.48 1.87
N LEU A 63 -9.13 -5.67 3.18
CA LEU A 63 -8.16 -6.53 3.85
C LEU A 63 -8.70 -7.96 3.93
N THR A 64 -7.97 -8.92 3.38
CA THR A 64 -8.35 -10.34 3.43
C THR A 64 -7.83 -10.98 4.71
N HIS A 65 -8.74 -11.38 5.60
CA HIS A 65 -8.41 -12.13 6.81
C HIS A 65 -8.51 -13.63 6.54
N HIS A 66 -7.38 -14.33 6.51
CA HIS A 66 -7.32 -15.77 6.26
C HIS A 66 -7.55 -16.58 7.55
N ASN A 67 -8.10 -17.79 7.40
CA ASN A 67 -8.33 -18.76 8.48
C ASN A 67 -9.23 -18.24 9.60
N TYR A 68 -10.14 -17.32 9.25
CA TYR A 68 -11.16 -16.79 10.14
C TYR A 68 -12.51 -16.77 9.43
N PRO A 69 -13.61 -17.15 10.12
CA PRO A 69 -13.66 -17.67 11.49
C PRO A 69 -13.19 -19.14 11.63
N SER A 70 -12.90 -19.82 10.52
CA SER A 70 -12.47 -21.22 10.48
C SER A 70 -11.28 -21.43 9.53
N LEU A 71 -10.56 -22.54 9.68
CA LEU A 71 -9.46 -22.90 8.79
C LEU A 71 -9.95 -23.04 7.34
N GLY A 72 -9.19 -22.50 6.39
CA GLY A 72 -9.51 -22.55 4.97
C GLY A 72 -10.53 -21.51 4.49
N THR A 73 -11.07 -20.66 5.38
CA THR A 73 -11.96 -19.55 4.98
C THR A 73 -11.21 -18.22 4.91
N THR A 74 -11.72 -17.30 4.11
CA THR A 74 -11.29 -15.90 4.08
C THR A 74 -12.46 -14.98 4.41
N THR A 75 -12.24 -14.01 5.29
CA THR A 75 -13.23 -12.99 5.64
C THR A 75 -12.72 -11.62 5.19
N PRO A 76 -13.42 -10.92 4.27
CA PRO A 76 -13.03 -9.58 3.86
C PRO A 76 -13.37 -8.55 4.95
N ILE A 77 -12.43 -7.65 5.22
CA ILE A 77 -12.59 -6.50 6.12
C ILE A 77 -12.50 -5.23 5.27
N LEU A 78 -13.59 -4.46 5.22
CA LEU A 78 -13.61 -3.19 4.51
C LEU A 78 -12.93 -2.12 5.35
N LEU A 79 -11.83 -1.59 4.85
CA LEU A 79 -11.10 -0.46 5.42
C LEU A 79 -11.52 0.81 4.68
N ASN A 80 -12.37 1.61 5.31
CA ASN A 80 -12.81 2.87 4.70
C ASN A 80 -11.64 3.86 4.58
N PHE A 81 -11.56 4.53 3.43
CA PHE A 81 -10.62 5.63 3.27
C PHE A 81 -11.03 6.78 4.20
N ILE A 82 -10.08 7.30 4.96
CA ILE A 82 -10.32 8.40 5.91
C ILE A 82 -9.71 9.69 5.37
N SER A 83 -8.39 9.71 5.16
CA SER A 83 -7.68 10.92 4.75
C SER A 83 -6.27 10.62 4.21
N THR A 84 -5.69 11.62 3.58
CA THR A 84 -4.27 11.70 3.26
C THR A 84 -3.63 12.81 4.10
N THR A 85 -2.43 12.59 4.61
CA THR A 85 -1.69 13.57 5.43
C THR A 85 -0.27 13.68 4.92
N ASP A 86 0.18 14.90 4.63
CA ASP A 86 1.58 15.17 4.30
C ASP A 86 2.43 15.11 5.58
N ILE A 87 3.48 14.30 5.54
CA ILE A 87 4.44 14.10 6.62
C ILE A 87 5.85 14.56 6.24
N SER A 88 6.00 15.23 5.09
CA SER A 88 7.27 15.80 4.66
C SER A 88 7.70 16.92 5.61
N PRO A 89 9.01 17.08 5.86
CA PRO A 89 9.51 18.20 6.65
C PRO A 89 9.14 19.53 5.99
N THR A 90 8.74 20.53 6.79
CA THR A 90 8.61 21.90 6.29
C THR A 90 10.00 22.46 5.99
N GLY A 91 10.29 22.72 4.72
CA GLY A 91 11.57 23.29 4.31
C GLY A 91 11.72 24.72 4.86
N SER A 92 12.85 25.00 5.53
CA SER A 92 13.33 26.36 5.73
C SER A 92 14.07 26.83 4.48
N ILE A 93 14.11 28.15 4.24
CA ILE A 93 14.80 28.82 3.12
C ILE A 93 16.29 28.45 2.95
N ALA A 94 16.90 27.75 3.92
CA ALA A 94 18.27 27.24 3.85
C ALA A 94 18.40 25.74 3.50
N SER A 95 17.30 25.03 3.20
CA SER A 95 17.31 23.58 2.94
C SER A 95 17.88 23.18 1.56
N GLY A 96 18.40 24.13 0.77
CA GLY A 96 19.12 23.85 -0.47
C GLY A 96 18.28 23.33 -1.64
N ASN A 97 16.95 23.36 -1.55
CA ASN A 97 16.07 23.16 -2.70
C ASN A 97 15.76 24.52 -3.33
N THR A 98 16.74 25.07 -4.06
CA THR A 98 16.56 26.18 -5.01
C THR A 98 16.24 25.63 -6.39
#